data_AF-A0A661LEQ5-F1
#
_entry.id   AF-A0A661LEQ5-F1
#
_cell.length_a   1.000
_cell.length_b   1.000
_cell.length_c   1.000
_cell.angle_alpha   90.00
_cell.angle_beta   90.00
_cell.angle_gamma   90.00
#
_symmetry.space_group_name_H-M   'P 1'
#
loop_
_entity.id
_entity.type
_entity.pdbx_description
1 polymer ?
#
loop_
_entity_poly.entity_id
_entity_poly.type
_entity_poly.pdbx_seq_one_letter_code
_entity_poly.pdbx_strand_id
1 'polypeptide(L)'
;MNALFFSRFFKNGLCGSTLLIVGAALLANQGCTKVRHAVLPMARIEGVKRPFFTGQILDTKQQKAITYPRLLEKLAAANVVFLGELHDNPDHHLIQIQILQSLSN
;
A
#
# COMPACT_ATOMS: atom_id res chain seq x y z
N MET A 1 -21.81 -23.72 -53.72
CA MET A 1 -21.58 -24.87 -52.81
C MET A 1 -20.14 -25.33 -52.96
N ASN A 2 -19.34 -25.59 -51.95
CA ASN A 2 -19.43 -25.38 -50.51
C ASN A 2 -18.11 -25.88 -49.90
N ALA A 3 -17.67 -25.24 -48.82
CA ALA A 3 -17.24 -25.92 -47.60
C ALA A 3 -16.07 -26.94 -47.67
N LEU A 4 -14.99 -26.67 -48.42
CA LEU A 4 -13.76 -27.50 -48.31
C LEU A 4 -12.61 -26.85 -47.54
N PHE A 5 -12.73 -25.58 -47.14
CA PHE A 5 -11.72 -24.91 -46.30
C PHE A 5 -12.02 -24.97 -44.80
N PHE A 6 -13.25 -25.35 -44.42
CA PHE A 6 -13.68 -25.40 -43.01
C PHE A 6 -13.33 -26.72 -42.30
N SER A 7 -13.02 -27.78 -43.04
CA SER A 7 -12.82 -29.13 -42.46
C SER A 7 -11.40 -29.44 -41.99
N ARG A 8 -10.44 -28.50 -42.10
CA ARG A 8 -9.06 -28.72 -41.67
C ARG A 8 -8.74 -28.24 -40.25
N PHE A 9 -9.65 -27.49 -39.60
CA PHE A 9 -9.47 -27.07 -38.21
C PHE A 9 -9.99 -28.09 -37.18
N PHE A 10 -10.74 -29.11 -37.64
CA PHE A 10 -11.35 -30.13 -36.77
C PHE A 10 -10.45 -31.36 -36.50
N LYS A 11 -9.19 -31.37 -36.97
CA LYS A 11 -8.32 -32.56 -36.92
C LYS A 11 -7.40 -32.69 -35.72
N ASN A 12 -7.38 -31.74 -34.79
CA ASN A 12 -6.53 -31.82 -33.59
C ASN A 12 -7.36 -31.62 -32.31
N GLY A 13 -8.05 -32.68 -31.90
CA GLY A 13 -8.23 -33.11 -30.50
C GLY A 13 -8.45 -32.09 -29.37
N LEU A 14 -9.03 -30.92 -29.62
CA LEU A 14 -9.35 -29.97 -28.56
C LEU A 14 -10.75 -30.27 -28.06
N CYS A 15 -10.80 -31.21 -27.11
CA CYS A 15 -12.00 -31.56 -26.36
C CYS A 15 -12.66 -30.28 -25.81
N GLY A 16 -13.99 -30.17 -25.88
CA GLY A 16 -14.71 -29.01 -25.35
C GLY A 16 -14.41 -28.72 -23.87
N SER A 17 -13.92 -29.72 -23.13
CA SER A 17 -13.43 -29.57 -21.76
C SER A 17 -12.14 -28.76 -21.66
N THR A 18 -11.22 -28.82 -22.63
CA THR A 18 -9.96 -28.04 -22.60
C THR A 18 -10.22 -26.55 -22.79
N LEU A 19 -11.21 -26.18 -23.62
CA LEU A 19 -11.60 -24.77 -23.82
C LEU A 19 -12.24 -24.16 -22.56
N LEU A 20 -13.05 -24.95 -21.84
CA LEU A 20 -13.69 -24.56 -20.59
C LEU A 20 -12.68 -24.39 -19.43
N ILE A 21 -11.68 -25.27 -19.35
CA ILE A 21 -10.64 -25.21 -18.30
C ILE A 21 -9.75 -23.97 -18.50
N VAL A 22 -9.37 -23.64 -19.74
CA VAL A 22 -8.58 -22.43 -20.03
C VAL A 22 -9.37 -21.16 -19.72
N GLY A 23 -10.68 -21.13 -20.02
CA GLY A 23 -11.56 -20.01 -19.66
C GLY A 23 -11.70 -19.81 -18.14
N ALA A 24 -11.83 -20.89 -17.37
CA ALA A 24 -11.91 -20.84 -15.91
C ALA A 24 -10.59 -20.40 -15.25
N ALA A 25 -9.45 -20.83 -15.79
CA ALA A 25 -8.12 -20.43 -15.29
C ALA A 25 -7.84 -18.93 -15.49
N LEU A 26 -8.40 -18.30 -16.53
CA LEU A 26 -8.27 -16.86 -16.78
C LEU A 26 -9.09 -16.00 -15.80
N LEU A 27 -10.21 -16.53 -15.28
CA LEU A 27 -11.04 -15.83 -14.29
C LEU A 27 -10.51 -15.95 -12.85
N ALA A 28 -9.74 -17.00 -12.56
CA ALA A 28 -9.15 -17.23 -11.23
C ALA A 28 -7.98 -16.28 -10.89
N ASN A 29 -7.47 -15.53 -11.88
CA ASN A 29 -6.32 -14.63 -11.70
C ASN A 29 -6.69 -13.14 -11.55
N GLN A 30 -7.96 -12.84 -11.28
CA GLN A 30 -8.38 -11.49 -10.92
C GLN A 30 -7.98 -11.21 -9.46
N GLY A 31 -6.70 -10.89 -9.29
CA GLY A 31 -6.11 -10.56 -7.99
C GLY A 31 -6.80 -9.37 -7.32
N CYS A 32 -6.70 -9.34 -5.98
CA CYS A 32 -7.15 -8.24 -5.13
C CYS A 32 -6.60 -6.89 -5.62
N THR A 33 -7.42 -6.14 -6.35
CA THR A 33 -7.12 -4.73 -6.61
C THR A 33 -7.33 -3.98 -5.30
N LYS A 34 -6.22 -3.63 -4.64
CA LYS A 34 -6.22 -2.82 -3.42
C LYS A 34 -6.76 -1.43 -3.79
N VAL A 35 -8.04 -1.18 -3.49
CA VAL A 35 -8.68 0.12 -3.71
C VAL A 35 -7.89 1.17 -2.92
N ARG A 36 -7.20 2.06 -3.63
CA ARG A 36 -6.53 3.22 -3.02
C ARG A 36 -7.58 4.29 -2.76
N HIS A 37 -7.96 4.44 -1.51
CA HIS A 37 -8.77 5.58 -1.09
C HIS A 37 -7.95 6.87 -1.23
N ALA A 38 -8.55 7.90 -1.83
CA ALA A 38 -7.97 9.23 -1.84
C ALA A 38 -7.85 9.73 -0.39
N VAL A 39 -6.63 9.95 0.09
CA VAL A 39 -6.38 10.47 1.43
C VAL A 39 -6.75 11.95 1.42
N LEU A 40 -7.91 12.27 1.99
CA LEU A 40 -8.29 13.66 2.26
C LEU A 40 -7.39 14.21 3.37
N PRO A 41 -6.98 15.48 3.30
CA PRO A 41 -6.20 16.08 4.36
C PRO A 41 -7.05 16.22 5.62
N MET A 42 -6.68 15.48 6.67
CA MET A 42 -7.46 15.36 7.91
C MET A 42 -7.35 16.58 8.82
N ALA A 43 -6.32 17.42 8.65
CA ALA A 43 -6.08 18.56 9.51
C ALA A 43 -5.70 19.80 8.70
N ARG A 44 -6.51 20.86 8.83
CA ARG A 44 -6.17 22.22 8.44
C ARG A 44 -5.86 23.00 9.71
N ILE A 45 -4.58 23.22 9.98
CA ILE A 45 -4.14 24.07 11.09
C ILE A 45 -4.20 25.52 10.61
N GLU A 46 -4.94 26.37 11.33
CA GLU A 46 -5.04 27.80 11.01
C GLU A 46 -3.64 28.44 11.04
N GLY A 47 -3.28 29.15 9.96
CA GLY A 47 -1.93 29.72 9.79
C GLY A 47 -0.93 28.84 9.01
N VAL A 48 -1.23 27.57 8.71
CA VAL A 48 -0.36 26.70 7.89
C VAL A 48 -0.88 26.61 6.45
N LYS A 49 -0.06 27.04 5.47
CA LYS A 49 -0.43 27.11 4.04
C LYS A 49 -0.71 25.75 3.38
N ARG A 50 -0.22 24.64 3.93
CA ARG A 50 -0.31 23.32 3.29
C ARG A 50 -1.12 22.34 4.13
N PRO A 51 -2.01 21.55 3.51
CA PRO A 51 -2.68 20.46 4.19
C PRO A 51 -1.68 19.38 4.63
N PHE A 52 -1.91 18.81 5.82
CA PHE A 52 -1.16 17.64 6.30
C PHE A 52 -1.92 16.36 5.97
N PHE A 53 -1.18 15.31 5.63
CA PHE A 53 -1.73 14.01 5.26
C PHE A 53 -1.35 12.94 6.28
N THR A 54 -2.23 11.97 6.49
CA THR A 54 -1.96 10.82 7.36
C THR A 54 -0.69 10.08 6.92
N GLY A 55 0.14 9.68 7.89
CA GLY A 55 1.41 8.99 7.65
C GLY A 55 2.59 9.91 7.36
N GLN A 56 2.40 11.24 7.32
CA GLN A 56 3.52 12.18 7.27
C GLN A 56 4.17 12.36 8.64
N ILE A 57 5.50 12.44 8.65
CA ILE A 57 6.27 12.81 9.84
C ILE A 57 6.60 14.29 9.73
N LEU A 58 6.23 15.07 10.74
CA LEU A 58 6.40 16.52 10.73
C LEU A 58 7.43 16.95 11.77
N ASP A 59 8.40 17.75 11.36
CA ASP A 59 9.20 18.55 12.27
C ASP A 59 8.39 19.78 12.68
N THR A 60 7.90 19.79 13.91
CA THR A 60 7.06 20.85 14.45
C THR A 60 7.80 22.18 14.60
N LYS A 61 9.12 22.16 14.81
CA LYS A 61 9.94 23.38 14.92
C LYS A 61 10.15 24.03 13.56
N GLN A 62 10.37 23.22 12.53
CA GLN A 62 10.62 23.70 11.17
C GLN A 62 9.35 23.83 10.33
N GLN A 63 8.22 23.31 10.83
CA GLN A 63 6.93 23.23 10.15
C GLN A 63 7.03 22.55 8.78
N LYS A 64 7.83 21.48 8.70
CA LYS A 64 8.12 20.77 7.44
C LYS A 64 8.01 19.25 7.64
N ALA A 65 7.57 18.58 6.58
CA ALA A 65 7.65 17.13 6.54
C ALA A 65 9.11 16.66 6.47
N ILE A 66 9.44 15.63 7.23
CA ILE A 66 10.73 14.98 7.26
C ILE A 66 10.58 13.50 6.90
N THR A 67 11.67 12.88 6.48
CA THR A 67 11.72 11.45 6.20
C THR A 67 11.91 10.64 7.48
N TYR A 68 11.56 9.36 7.44
CA TYR A 68 11.77 8.45 8.57
C TYR A 68 13.25 8.31 8.99
N PRO A 69 14.25 8.17 8.07
CA PRO A 69 15.65 8.20 8.47
C PRO A 69 16.06 9.50 9.17
N ARG A 70 15.55 10.65 8.71
CA ARG A 70 15.83 11.94 9.35
C ARG A 70 15.21 12.05 10.74
N LEU A 71 14.05 11.42 10.97
CA LEU A 71 13.50 11.28 12.31
C LEU A 71 14.45 10.48 13.19
N LEU A 72 14.90 9.31 12.73
CA LEU A 72 15.80 8.44 13.50
C LEU A 72 17.12 9.13 13.87
N GLU A 73 17.74 9.85 12.94
CA GLU A 73 18.94 10.66 13.21
C GLU A 73 18.72 11.64 14.38
N LYS A 74 17.55 12.30 14.41
CA LYS A 74 17.21 13.26 15.47
C LYS A 74 16.90 12.57 16.79
N LEU A 75 16.24 11.41 16.77
CA LEU A 75 15.91 10.64 17.98
C LEU A 75 17.16 10.02 18.60
N ALA A 76 18.06 9.47 17.79
CA ALA A 76 19.31 8.85 18.26
C ALA A 76 20.27 9.85 18.93
N ALA A 77 20.17 11.14 18.59
CA ALA A 77 20.95 12.20 19.23
C ALA A 77 20.39 12.64 20.59
N ALA A 78 19.19 12.19 20.98
CA ALA A 78 18.55 12.55 22.24
C ALA A 78 18.86 11.50 23.33
N ASN A 79 19.15 11.96 24.54
CA ASN A 79 19.36 11.05 25.68
C ASN A 79 18.05 10.38 26.15
N VAL A 80 16.91 11.07 25.96
CA VAL A 80 15.58 10.61 26.36
C VAL A 80 14.58 11.00 25.28
N VAL A 81 13.75 10.05 24.85
CA VAL A 81 12.69 10.26 23.85
C VAL A 81 11.35 9.92 24.48
N PHE A 82 10.39 10.86 24.40
CA PHE A 82 9.01 10.63 24.79
C PHE A 82 8.18 10.26 23.55
N LEU A 83 7.52 9.11 23.58
CA LEU A 83 6.60 8.66 22.53
C LEU A 83 5.17 8.71 23.08
N GLY A 84 4.33 9.56 22.50
CA GLY A 84 2.91 9.66 22.84
C GLY A 84 2.05 8.89 21.85
N GLU A 85 0.92 8.37 22.32
CA GLU A 85 -0.10 7.73 21.50
C GLU A 85 -1.51 8.06 22.00
N LEU A 86 -2.49 7.89 21.12
CA LEU A 86 -3.87 7.63 21.53
C LEU A 86 -4.00 6.12 21.73
N HIS A 87 -4.36 5.71 22.95
CA HIS A 87 -4.55 4.29 23.30
C HIS A 87 -5.63 3.64 22.43
N ASP A 88 -5.53 2.32 22.26
CA ASP A 88 -6.43 1.48 21.47
C ASP A 88 -6.41 1.69 19.95
N ASN A 89 -5.39 2.41 19.43
CA ASN A 89 -5.15 2.48 17.99
C ASN A 89 -4.02 1.52 17.58
N PRO A 90 -4.32 0.42 16.85
CA PRO A 90 -3.30 -0.55 16.45
C PRO A 90 -2.21 0.04 15.56
N ASP A 91 -2.52 1.07 14.75
CA ASP A 91 -1.52 1.72 13.91
C ASP A 91 -0.47 2.45 14.76
N HIS A 92 -0.89 3.05 15.87
CA HIS A 92 0.04 3.73 16.79
C HIS A 92 0.98 2.72 17.45
N HIS A 93 0.46 1.58 17.89
CA HIS A 93 1.28 0.52 18.49
C HIS A 93 2.33 0.01 17.49
N LEU A 94 1.95 -0.19 16.23
CA LEU A 94 2.88 -0.63 15.17
C LEU A 94 3.98 0.40 14.89
N ILE A 95 3.62 1.69 14.81
CA ILE A 95 4.59 2.77 14.61
C ILE A 95 5.60 2.83 15.77
N GLN A 96 5.14 2.67 17.01
CA GLN A 96 6.05 2.64 18.16
C GLN A 96 7.03 1.48 18.08
N ILE A 97 6.57 0.27 17.77
CA ILE A 97 7.43 -0.90 17.58
C ILE A 97 8.48 -0.61 16.50
N GLN A 98 8.07 -0.04 15.37
CA GLN A 98 8.98 0.31 14.28
C GLN A 98 10.09 1.27 14.74
N ILE A 99 9.75 2.31 15.50
CA ILE A 99 10.71 3.28 16.05
C ILE A 99 11.67 2.59 17.03
N LEU A 100 11.14 1.82 17.98
CA LEU A 100 11.95 1.14 18.99
C LEU A 100 12.93 0.14 18.35
N GLN A 101 12.47 -0.65 17.39
CA GLN A 101 13.32 -1.57 16.64
C GLN A 101 14.41 -0.84 15.86
N SER A 102 14.08 0.31 15.27
CA SER A 102 15.05 1.09 14.48
C SER A 102 16.12 1.78 15.33
N LEU A 103 15.84 2.07 16.61
CA LEU A 103 16.79 2.69 17.55
C LEU A 103 17.63 1.65 18.33
N SER A 104 17.16 0.41 18.40
CA SER A 104 17.81 -0.68 19.13
C SER A 104 18.78 -1.51 18.28
N ASN A 105 18.93 -1.15 17.00
CA ASN A 105 19.69 -1.89 15.99
C ASN A 105 20.85 -1.04 15.49
#